data_AF-A0A522VY44-F1
#
_entry.id   AF-A0A522VY44-F1
#
_cell.length_a   1.000
_cell.length_b   1.000
_cell.length_c   1.000
_cell.angle_alpha   90.00
_cell.angle_beta   90.00
_cell.angle_gamma   90.00
#
_symmetry.space_group_name_H-M   'P 1'
#
loop_
_entity.id
_entity.type
_entity.pdbx_description
1 polymer ?
#
loop_
_entity_poly.entity_id
_entity_poly.type
_entity_poly.pdbx_seq_one_letter_code
_entity_poly.pdbx_strand_id
1 'polypeptide(L)' 'MDGYVVEGHVPVEAIDKLLTQRPSFIGIASPGMPSGSPGMDGPEEDNIIRSFAPNGSRVFGKY' A
#
# COMPACT_ATOMS: atom_id res chain seq x y z
N MET A 1 4.73 5.76 12.02
CA MET A 1 5.73 6.69 11.47
C MET A 1 5.06 8.04 11.30
N ASP A 2 5.55 9.15 11.88
CA ASP A 2 5.02 10.52 11.67
C ASP A 2 3.48 10.69 11.86
N GLY A 3 2.83 9.82 12.64
CA GLY A 3 1.37 9.77 12.79
C GLY A 3 0.61 8.86 11.80
N TYR A 4 1.30 8.34 10.77
CA TYR A 4 0.77 7.37 9.81
C TYR A 4 1.13 5.92 10.16
N VAL A 5 0.19 5.01 9.91
CA VAL A 5 0.38 3.55 9.99
C VAL A 5 0.87 3.04 8.63
N VAL A 6 1.88 2.18 8.64
CA VAL A 6 2.39 1.49 7.45
C VAL A 6 2.43 -0.01 7.77
N GLU A 7 1.71 -0.82 6.99
CA GLU A 7 1.57 -2.27 7.23
C GLU A 7 1.88 -3.09 5.97
N GLY A 8 2.63 -4.18 6.12
CA GLY A 8 3.00 -5.08 5.02
C GLY A 8 4.24 -4.64 4.23
N HIS A 9 4.46 -5.26 3.07
CA HIS A 9 5.57 -4.93 2.15
C HIS A 9 5.23 -3.72 1.29
N VAL A 10 5.14 -2.55 1.93
CA VAL A 10 4.89 -1.29 1.23
C VAL A 10 6.18 -0.84 0.53
N PRO A 11 6.16 -0.56 -0.78
CA PRO A 11 7.33 -0.07 -1.50
C PRO A 11 7.73 1.32 -1.01
N VAL A 12 9.04 1.61 -1.07
CA VAL A 12 9.62 2.87 -0.58
C VAL A 12 9.02 4.08 -1.30
N GLU A 13 8.70 3.94 -2.60
CA GLU A 13 8.06 4.98 -3.39
C GLU A 13 6.67 5.38 -2.87
N ALA A 14 5.92 4.42 -2.31
CA ALA A 14 4.63 4.69 -1.68
C ALA A 14 4.81 5.45 -0.36
N ILE A 15 5.85 5.11 0.42
CA ILE A 15 6.19 5.80 1.67
C ILE A 15 6.66 7.23 1.37
N ASP A 16 7.50 7.43 0.37
CA ASP A 16 7.98 8.75 -0.03
C ASP A 16 6.82 9.65 -0.49
N LYS A 17 5.91 9.09 -1.31
CA LYS A 17 4.69 9.78 -1.73
C LYS A 17 3.79 10.13 -0.53
N LEU A 18 3.66 9.24 0.44
CA LEU A 18 2.90 9.49 1.67
C LEU A 18 3.48 10.66 2.46
N LEU A 19 4.79 10.66 2.68
CA LEU A 19 5.50 11.69 3.44
C LEU A 19 5.55 13.03 2.71
N THR A 20 5.58 13.01 1.37
CA THR A 20 5.57 14.22 0.53
C THR A 20 4.17 14.83 0.43
N GLN A 21 3.14 14.03 0.19
CA GLN A 21 1.77 14.52 0.00
C GLN A 21 1.04 14.82 1.32
N ARG A 22 1.49 14.23 2.44
CA ARG A 22 0.86 14.31 3.78
C ARG A 22 -0.69 14.34 3.74
N PRO A 23 -1.31 13.35 3.09
CA PRO A 23 -2.76 13.29 2.97
C PRO A 23 -3.44 13.04 4.34
N SER A 24 -4.72 13.39 4.47
CA SER A 24 -5.47 13.33 5.75
C SER A 24 -5.91 11.92 6.19
N PHE A 25 -5.42 10.86 5.57
CA PHE A 25 -5.75 9.48 5.94
C PHE A 25 -4.80 8.95 7.01
N ILE A 26 -5.13 7.86 7.69
CA ILE A 26 -4.40 7.37 8.87
C ILE A 26 -3.23 6.42 8.55
N GLY A 27 -3.14 5.88 7.33
CA GLY A 27 -2.04 5.00 6.94
C GLY A 27 -2.18 4.35 5.57
N ILE A 28 -1.17 3.59 5.17
CA ILE A 28 -1.14 2.76 3.96
C ILE A 28 -0.78 1.30 4.30
N ALA A 29 -1.35 0.33 3.58
CA ALA A 29 -0.94 -1.06 3.69
C ALA A 29 -0.81 -1.73 2.31
N SER A 30 0.13 -2.68 2.25
CA SER A 30 0.26 -3.62 1.14
C SER A 30 -0.38 -4.96 1.54
N PRO A 31 -1.39 -5.46 0.80
CA PRO A 31 -1.89 -6.81 1.04
C PRO A 31 -0.77 -7.81 0.77
N GLY A 32 -0.52 -8.71 1.73
CA GLY A 32 0.68 -9.56 1.76
C GLY A 32 0.82 -10.61 0.64
N MET A 33 -0.06 -10.64 -0.36
CA MET A 33 -0.01 -11.59 -1.47
C MET A 33 -0.47 -10.92 -2.78
N PRO A 34 0.43 -10.35 -3.59
CA PRO A 34 0.19 -10.28 -5.03
C PRO A 34 0.17 -11.71 -5.59
N SER A 35 -0.80 -12.03 -6.44
CA SER A 35 -0.76 -13.28 -7.22
C SER A 35 0.49 -13.30 -8.11
N GLY A 36 1.14 -14.47 -8.25
CA GLY A 36 2.39 -14.63 -9.01
C GLY A 36 3.64 -14.99 -8.18
N SER A 37 3.49 -15.26 -6.87
CA SER A 37 4.59 -15.77 -6.03
C SER A 37 5.17 -17.10 -6.58
N PRO A 38 6.48 -17.38 -6.45
CA PRO A 38 7.09 -18.60 -7.01
C PRO A 38 6.36 -19.87 -6.54
N GLY A 39 5.66 -20.54 -7.45
CA GLY A 39 4.81 -21.72 -7.15
C GLY A 39 3.30 -21.49 -7.29
N MET A 40 2.84 -20.27 -7.59
CA MET A 40 1.47 -19.98 -8.04
C MET A 40 1.50 -19.53 -9.51
N ASP A 41 0.95 -20.33 -10.41
CA ASP A 41 0.70 -19.94 -11.80
C ASP A 41 -0.29 -18.76 -11.84
N GLY A 42 0.17 -17.59 -12.26
CA GLY A 42 -0.64 -16.39 -12.44
C GLY A 42 0.22 -15.19 -12.86
N PRO A 43 -0.35 -14.21 -13.58
CA PRO A 43 0.37 -12.98 -13.90
C PRO A 43 0.76 -12.28 -12.59
N GLU A 44 1.94 -11.66 -12.57
CA GLU A 44 2.38 -10.78 -11.49
C GLU A 44 1.29 -9.71 -11.29
N GLU A 45 0.53 -9.80 -10.20
CA GLU A 45 -0.46 -8.78 -9.87
C GLU A 45 0.26 -7.54 -9.35
N ASP A 46 -0.16 -6.36 -9.85
CA ASP A 46 0.29 -5.06 -9.35
C ASP A 46 0.24 -5.06 -7.80
N ASN A 47 1.27 -4.53 -7.13
CA ASN A 47 1.20 -4.30 -5.69
C ASN A 47 0.24 -3.12 -5.42
N ILE A 48 -1.03 -3.44 -5.17
CA ILE A 48 -2.05 -2.44 -4.87
C ILE A 48 -1.92 -1.99 -3.43
N ILE A 49 -1.35 -0.80 -3.23
CA ILE A 49 -1.29 -0.16 -1.93
C ILE A 49 -2.62 0.52 -1.63
N ARG A 50 -3.16 0.27 -0.43
CA ARG A 50 -4.44 0.83 0.02
C ARG A 50 -4.21 1.80 1.16
N SER A 51 -4.83 2.96 1.11
CA SER A 51 -4.89 3.92 2.22
C SER A 51 -6.09 3.62 3.11
N PHE A 52 -5.94 3.80 4.41
CA PHE A 52 -7.01 3.66 5.40
C PHE A 52 -7.32 5.01 6.01
N ALA A 53 -8.60 5.31 6.18
CA ALA A 53 -9.14 6.50 6.84
C ALA A 53 -10.33 6.07 7.72
N PRO A 54 -10.72 6.87 8.72
CA PRO A 54 -11.89 6.57 9.56
C PRO A 54 -13.19 6.38 8.76
N ASN A 55 -13.27 6.98 7.57
CA ASN A 55 -14.42 6.91 6.67
C ASN A 55 -14.33 5.79 5.61
N GLY A 56 -13.29 4.94 5.65
CA GLY A 56 -13.11 3.81 4.75
C GLY A 56 -11.70 3.70 4.17
N SER A 57 -11.51 2.74 3.26
CA SER A 57 -10.24 2.52 2.58
C SER A 57 -10.35 2.84 1.09
N ARG A 58 -9.25 3.31 0.50
CA ARG A 58 -9.15 3.67 -0.93
C ARG A 58 -7.84 3.17 -1.51
N VAL A 59 -7.77 3.01 -2.82
CA VAL A 59 -6.52 2.70 -3.51
C VAL A 59 -5.60 3.92 -3.46
N PHE A 60 -4.41 3.75 -2.91
CA PHE A 60 -3.38 4.79 -2.82
C PHE A 60 -2.51 4.82 -4.07
N GLY A 61 -2.22 3.65 -4.62
CA GLY A 61 -1.48 3.48 -5.86
C GLY A 61 -1.27 2.01 -6.20
N LYS A 62 -0.88 1.79 -7.45
CA LYS A 62 -0.34 0.53 -7.93
C LYS A 62 1.17 0.71 -8.11
N TYR A 63 1.94 -0.28 -7.72
CA TYR A 63 3.39 -0.29 -7.72
C TYR A 63 3.92 -1.62 -8.22
#